data_AF-A0A3D3M3Q3-F1
#
_entry.id   AF-A0A3D3M3Q3-F1
#
_cell.length_a   1.000
_cell.length_b   1.000
_cell.length_c   1.000
_cell.angle_alpha   90.00
_cell.angle_beta   90.00
_cell.angle_gamma   90.00
#
_symmetry.space_group_name_H-M   'P 1'
#
loop_
_entity.id
_entity.type
_entity.pdbx_description
1 polymer ?
#
loop_
_entity_poly.entity_id
_entity_poly.type
_entity_poly.pdbx_seq_one_letter_code
_entity_poly.pdbx_strand_id
1 'polypeptide(L)'
;MEEVFIHAQRDQNIHVNNDETISVGNDQTIGIVRDRTTSIGRDEAHTTGRDRKEQIRQDLFSTIDRNEIRKVGNTLQESINASHLVDIGENQTVVIEGVQSIEARTAVRTLTRTFVLQGTERILIRGPSGKIVLDASGITLDAPEIVLRGKVRVVTPSDAQSQAVEAAIRDGSPLIEECPLAKGATS
;
A
#
# COMPACT_ATOMS: atom_id res chain seq x y z
N MET A 1 -51.94 -23.13 5.28
CA MET A 1 -51.15 -21.93 5.55
C MET A 1 -51.50 -21.50 6.96
N GLU A 2 -50.49 -21.32 7.79
CA GLU A 2 -50.67 -20.84 9.17
C GLU A 2 -50.02 -19.45 9.23
N GLU A 3 -50.74 -18.47 9.74
CA GLU A 3 -50.31 -17.08 9.85
C GLU A 3 -50.56 -16.59 11.27
N VAL A 4 -49.59 -15.87 11.83
CA VAL A 4 -49.72 -15.20 13.12
C VAL A 4 -49.38 -13.73 12.92
N PHE A 5 -50.32 -12.84 13.27
CA PHE A 5 -50.15 -11.39 13.19
C PHE A 5 -50.15 -10.80 14.61
N ILE A 6 -49.11 -10.05 14.94
CA ILE A 6 -48.97 -9.36 16.24
C ILE A 6 -48.90 -7.86 15.96
N HIS A 7 -49.78 -7.09 16.61
CA HIS A 7 -49.79 -5.63 16.54
C HIS A 7 -49.76 -5.03 17.94
N ALA A 8 -48.82 -4.12 18.17
CA ALA A 8 -48.75 -3.30 19.37
C ALA A 8 -48.87 -1.82 19.00
N GLN A 9 -49.69 -1.06 19.74
CA GLN A 9 -49.91 0.37 19.49
C GLN A 9 -48.83 1.28 20.06
N ARG A 10 -48.08 0.79 21.05
CA ARG A 10 -47.07 1.57 21.77
C ARG A 10 -45.77 0.80 21.86
N ASP A 11 -45.78 -0.28 22.64
CA ASP A 11 -44.56 -1.02 23.00
C ASP A 11 -44.77 -2.54 22.82
N GLN A 12 -43.75 -3.20 22.30
CA GLN A 12 -43.62 -4.67 22.32
C GLN A 12 -42.23 -4.99 22.87
N ASN A 13 -42.19 -5.71 23.98
CA ASN A 13 -40.95 -6.16 24.60
C ASN A 13 -40.89 -7.69 24.57
N ILE A 14 -39.76 -8.23 24.15
CA ILE A 14 -39.45 -9.66 24.23
C ILE A 14 -38.28 -9.78 25.21
N HIS A 15 -38.48 -10.53 26.29
CA HIS A 15 -37.46 -10.75 27.30
C HIS A 15 -37.25 -12.25 27.48
N VAL A 16 -36.02 -12.69 27.29
CA VAL A 16 -35.62 -14.09 27.38
C VAL A 16 -34.46 -14.18 28.37
N ASN A 17 -34.60 -14.98 29.43
CA ASN A 17 -33.61 -15.06 30.51
C ASN A 17 -32.39 -15.92 30.18
N ASN A 18 -32.52 -16.84 29.23
CA ASN A 18 -31.46 -17.80 28.90
C ASN A 18 -31.09 -17.70 27.41
N ASP A 19 -31.82 -18.43 26.55
CA ASP A 19 -31.47 -18.55 25.14
C ASP A 19 -32.67 -18.24 24.25
N GLU A 20 -32.43 -17.42 23.22
CA GLU A 20 -33.33 -17.21 22.10
C GLU A 20 -32.64 -17.70 20.82
N THR A 21 -33.38 -18.39 19.96
CA THR A 21 -32.92 -18.77 18.63
C THR A 21 -33.99 -18.40 17.62
N ILE A 22 -33.59 -17.65 16.59
CA ILE A 22 -34.47 -17.25 15.49
C ILE A 22 -33.94 -17.90 14.22
N SER A 23 -34.81 -18.65 13.54
CA SER A 23 -34.52 -19.27 12.25
C SER A 23 -35.61 -18.90 11.26
N VAL A 24 -35.22 -18.45 10.07
CA VAL A 24 -36.13 -18.10 8.98
C VAL A 24 -35.78 -18.99 7.79
N GLY A 25 -36.73 -19.81 7.34
CA GLY A 25 -36.46 -20.82 6.30
C GLY A 25 -36.37 -20.26 4.89
N ASN A 26 -36.95 -19.08 4.65
CA ASN A 26 -36.94 -18.38 3.36
C ASN A 26 -36.40 -16.95 3.58
N ASP A 27 -37.27 -15.94 3.48
CA ASP A 27 -36.87 -14.54 3.46
C ASP A 27 -37.22 -13.83 4.79
N GLN A 28 -36.32 -12.95 5.23
CA GLN A 28 -36.58 -12.00 6.32
C GLN A 28 -36.44 -10.58 5.80
N THR A 29 -37.43 -9.73 6.08
CA THR A 29 -37.35 -8.28 5.84
C THR A 29 -37.55 -7.55 7.15
N ILE A 30 -36.66 -6.62 7.47
CA ILE A 30 -36.74 -5.78 8.66
C ILE A 30 -36.85 -4.32 8.21
N GLY A 31 -37.96 -3.67 8.54
CA GLY A 31 -38.18 -2.25 8.29
C GLY A 31 -38.11 -1.44 9.59
N ILE A 32 -37.20 -0.47 9.66
CA ILE A 32 -37.13 0.50 10.75
C ILE A 32 -37.27 1.90 10.13
N VAL A 33 -38.27 2.66 10.55
CA VAL A 33 -38.58 3.99 9.96
C VAL A 33 -37.78 5.12 10.59
N ARG A 34 -37.40 4.97 11.86
CA ARG A 34 -36.63 5.97 12.61
C ARG A 34 -35.24 5.44 12.91
N ASP A 35 -35.04 4.89 14.10
CA ASP A 35 -33.71 4.59 14.62
C ASP A 35 -33.59 3.11 15.01
N ARG A 36 -32.40 2.55 14.79
CA ARG A 36 -32.00 1.22 15.28
C ARG A 36 -30.72 1.36 16.07
N THR A 37 -30.67 0.76 17.25
CA THR A 37 -29.46 0.60 18.05
C THR A 37 -29.27 -0.89 18.32
N THR A 38 -28.04 -1.37 18.13
CA THR A 38 -27.65 -2.74 18.45
C THR A 38 -26.48 -2.66 19.43
N SER A 39 -26.55 -3.43 20.52
CA SER A 39 -25.46 -3.56 21.49
C SER A 39 -25.18 -5.03 21.71
N ILE A 40 -23.94 -5.44 21.44
CA ILE A 40 -23.48 -6.83 21.56
C ILE A 40 -22.37 -6.85 22.61
N GLY A 41 -22.55 -7.60 23.69
CA GLY A 41 -21.64 -7.56 24.84
C GLY A 41 -20.36 -8.38 24.68
N ARG A 42 -20.27 -9.23 23.66
CA ARG A 42 -19.12 -10.10 23.40
C ARG A 42 -18.76 -10.08 21.91
N ASP A 43 -19.23 -11.09 21.17
CA ASP A 43 -18.78 -11.35 19.81
C ASP A 43 -19.95 -11.24 18.83
N GLU A 44 -19.68 -10.69 17.64
CA GLU A 44 -20.57 -10.70 16.49
C GLU A 44 -19.87 -11.40 15.32
N ALA A 45 -20.55 -12.34 14.69
CA ALA A 45 -20.10 -12.98 13.47
C ALA A 45 -21.19 -12.85 12.39
N HIS A 46 -20.79 -12.45 11.19
CA HIS A 46 -21.68 -12.28 10.06
C HIS A 46 -21.12 -12.97 8.83
N THR A 47 -21.94 -13.79 8.18
CA THR A 47 -21.59 -14.49 6.94
C THR A 47 -22.65 -14.20 5.90
N THR A 48 -22.22 -13.72 4.74
CA THR A 48 -23.08 -13.55 3.57
C THR A 48 -22.67 -14.55 2.49
N GLY A 49 -23.59 -15.40 2.03
CA GLY A 49 -23.25 -16.46 1.05
C GLY A 49 -23.13 -15.98 -0.39
N ARG A 50 -23.70 -14.82 -0.72
CA ARG A 50 -23.61 -14.16 -2.03
C ARG A 50 -23.16 -12.72 -1.82
N ASP A 51 -24.03 -11.75 -2.11
CA ASP A 51 -23.65 -10.34 -2.13
C ASP A 51 -24.15 -9.60 -0.88
N ARG A 52 -23.30 -8.69 -0.37
CA ARG A 52 -23.68 -7.66 0.60
C ARG A 52 -23.66 -6.31 -0.11
N LYS A 53 -24.77 -5.57 -0.04
CA LYS A 53 -24.85 -4.18 -0.50
C LYS A 53 -25.22 -3.29 0.66
N GLU A 54 -24.44 -2.24 0.86
CA GLU A 54 -24.63 -1.28 1.94
C GLU A 54 -24.62 0.14 1.36
N GLN A 55 -25.57 0.97 1.81
CA GLN A 55 -25.68 2.35 1.37
C GLN A 55 -25.90 3.24 2.60
N ILE A 56 -24.90 4.06 2.90
CA ILE A 56 -24.98 5.11 3.90
C ILE A 56 -25.20 6.42 3.14
N ARG A 57 -26.26 7.17 3.48
CA ARG A 57 -26.61 8.42 2.78
C ARG A 57 -25.90 9.66 3.33
N GLN A 58 -25.50 9.60 4.59
CA GLN A 58 -24.83 10.68 5.29
C GLN A 58 -23.41 10.22 5.63
N ASP A 59 -23.17 9.86 6.89
CA ASP A 59 -21.82 9.62 7.40
C ASP A 59 -21.67 8.22 7.99
N LEU A 60 -20.47 7.65 7.88
CA LEU A 60 -20.04 6.42 8.56
C LEU A 60 -18.89 6.77 9.51
N PHE A 61 -19.11 6.53 10.81
CA PHE A 61 -18.07 6.60 11.82
C PHE A 61 -17.76 5.18 12.29
N SER A 62 -16.50 4.79 12.18
CA SER A 62 -16.01 3.48 12.60
C SER A 62 -14.77 3.65 13.47
N THR A 63 -14.69 2.87 14.54
CA THR A 63 -13.53 2.85 15.44
C THR A 63 -13.20 1.41 15.74
N ILE A 64 -11.94 1.04 15.51
CA ILE A 64 -11.40 -0.27 15.80
C ILE A 64 -10.24 -0.07 16.76
N ASP A 65 -10.44 -0.45 18.03
CA ASP A 65 -9.46 -0.17 19.10
C ASP A 65 -8.18 -1.00 18.98
N ARG A 66 -8.24 -2.13 18.28
CA ARG A 66 -7.12 -3.07 18.18
C ARG A 66 -6.59 -3.19 16.76
N ASN A 67 -7.23 -4.02 15.93
CA ASN A 67 -6.72 -4.37 14.61
C ASN A 67 -7.86 -4.45 13.59
N GLU A 68 -7.66 -3.83 12.43
CA GLU A 68 -8.48 -4.07 11.25
C GLU A 68 -7.69 -4.92 10.26
N ILE A 69 -8.21 -6.10 9.91
CA ILE A 69 -7.59 -6.99 8.92
C ILE A 69 -8.58 -7.17 7.77
N ARG A 70 -8.21 -6.68 6.59
CA ARG A 70 -9.05 -6.72 5.38
C ARG A 70 -8.39 -7.54 4.29
N LYS A 71 -9.08 -8.57 3.82
CA LYS A 71 -8.68 -9.38 2.66
C LYS A 71 -9.71 -9.23 1.56
N VAL A 72 -9.28 -8.80 0.38
CA VAL A 72 -10.10 -8.71 -0.83
C VAL A 72 -9.56 -9.72 -1.82
N GLY A 73 -10.41 -10.66 -2.25
CA GLY A 73 -9.98 -11.78 -3.12
C GLY A 73 -9.80 -11.42 -4.59
N ASN A 74 -10.30 -10.27 -5.02
CA ASN A 74 -10.21 -9.79 -6.40
C ASN A 74 -9.84 -8.30 -6.43
N THR A 75 -10.82 -7.39 -6.51
CA THR A 75 -10.58 -5.96 -6.71
C THR A 75 -11.12 -5.13 -5.55
N LEU A 76 -10.30 -4.18 -5.06
CA LEU A 76 -10.72 -3.05 -4.24
C LEU A 76 -10.71 -1.78 -5.11
N GLN A 77 -11.84 -1.07 -5.15
CA GLN A 77 -11.94 0.24 -5.80
C GLN A 77 -12.48 1.27 -4.80
N GLU A 78 -11.76 2.38 -4.65
CA GLU A 78 -12.13 3.48 -3.78
C GLU A 78 -12.17 4.78 -4.60
N SER A 79 -13.31 5.48 -4.54
CA SER A 79 -13.50 6.76 -5.21
C SER A 79 -13.80 7.82 -4.15
N ILE A 80 -12.88 8.77 -3.99
CA ILE A 80 -12.94 9.82 -2.96
C ILE A 80 -12.99 11.17 -3.66
N ASN A 81 -14.12 11.88 -3.53
CA ASN A 81 -14.35 13.12 -4.29
C ASN A 81 -13.59 14.34 -3.75
N ALA A 82 -13.34 14.38 -2.44
CA ALA A 82 -12.75 15.54 -1.78
C ALA A 82 -11.32 15.26 -1.30
N SER A 83 -11.15 14.47 -0.23
CA SER A 83 -9.84 14.27 0.39
C SER A 83 -9.73 12.91 1.06
N HIS A 84 -8.54 12.31 0.93
CA HIS A 84 -8.12 11.12 1.65
C HIS A 84 -6.96 11.51 2.57
N LEU A 85 -7.19 11.47 3.88
CA LEU A 85 -6.20 11.79 4.89
C LEU A 85 -5.80 10.50 5.59
N VAL A 86 -4.50 10.22 5.64
CA VAL A 86 -3.95 9.00 6.24
C VAL A 86 -2.86 9.45 7.21
N ASP A 87 -3.02 9.10 8.48
CA ASP A 87 -2.03 9.30 9.54
C ASP A 87 -1.58 7.93 10.05
N ILE A 88 -0.27 7.71 10.07
CA ILE A 88 0.35 6.42 10.37
C ILE A 88 1.38 6.64 11.46
N GLY A 89 1.13 6.06 12.63
CA GLY A 89 1.99 6.26 13.80
C GLY A 89 3.35 5.56 13.69
N GLU A 90 3.45 4.47 12.93
CA GLU A 90 4.68 3.70 12.75
C GLU A 90 5.06 3.56 11.28
N ASN A 91 4.72 2.43 10.64
CA ASN A 91 5.26 2.03 9.35
C ASN A 91 4.15 1.82 8.32
N GLN A 92 4.44 2.21 7.07
CA GLN A 92 3.66 1.82 5.90
C GLN A 92 4.54 1.00 4.96
N THR A 93 4.11 -0.22 4.67
CA THR A 93 4.75 -1.10 3.69
C THR A 93 3.76 -1.39 2.57
N VAL A 94 4.19 -1.17 1.34
CA VAL A 94 3.39 -1.42 0.14
C VAL A 94 4.19 -2.35 -0.78
N VAL A 95 3.65 -3.53 -1.05
CA VAL A 95 4.21 -4.49 -2.01
C VAL A 95 3.25 -4.58 -3.17
N ILE A 96 3.75 -4.31 -4.38
CA ILE A 96 2.97 -4.32 -5.62
C ILE A 96 3.71 -5.23 -6.59
N GLU A 97 3.11 -6.35 -6.95
CA GLU A 97 3.68 -7.31 -7.92
C GLU A 97 3.59 -6.78 -9.36
N GLY A 98 2.56 -5.97 -9.63
CA GLY A 98 2.35 -5.33 -10.93
C GLY A 98 2.91 -3.91 -10.98
N VAL A 99 2.11 -3.00 -11.54
CA VAL A 99 2.50 -1.61 -11.74
C VAL A 99 1.87 -0.71 -10.68
N GLN A 100 2.67 0.14 -10.06
CA GLN A 100 2.18 1.30 -9.31
C GLN A 100 2.20 2.54 -10.22
N SER A 101 1.05 3.19 -10.39
CA SER A 101 0.95 4.47 -11.07
C SER A 101 0.44 5.54 -10.11
N ILE A 102 1.07 6.71 -10.12
CA ILE A 102 0.69 7.86 -9.31
C ILE A 102 0.58 9.06 -10.26
N GLU A 103 -0.64 9.55 -10.48
CA GLU A 103 -0.90 10.75 -11.26
C GLU A 103 -1.39 11.87 -10.34
N ALA A 104 -0.53 12.85 -10.08
CA ALA A 104 -0.89 14.07 -9.38
C ALA A 104 -0.94 15.23 -10.38
N ARG A 105 -2.11 15.89 -10.49
CA ARG A 105 -2.30 16.99 -11.45
C ARG A 105 -1.53 18.26 -11.11
N THR A 106 -1.16 18.43 -9.84
CA THR A 106 -0.52 19.66 -9.36
C THR A 106 0.88 19.40 -8.85
N ALA A 107 1.05 18.57 -7.82
CA ALA A 107 2.35 18.27 -7.26
C ALA A 107 2.34 16.95 -6.48
N VAL A 108 3.48 16.27 -6.48
CA VAL A 108 3.86 15.26 -5.49
C VAL A 108 4.91 15.90 -4.59
N ARG A 109 4.73 15.82 -3.27
CA ARG A 109 5.69 16.33 -2.28
C ARG A 109 6.10 15.21 -1.35
N THR A 110 7.39 14.95 -1.27
CA THR A 110 7.98 13.97 -0.35
C THR A 110 8.98 14.69 0.54
N LEU A 111 8.73 14.68 1.85
CA LEU A 111 9.65 15.21 2.85
C LEU A 111 10.08 14.05 3.74
N THR A 112 11.38 13.75 3.71
CA THR A 112 11.96 12.65 4.47
C THR A 112 13.42 12.96 4.80
N ARG A 113 13.96 12.31 5.84
CA ARG A 113 15.40 12.36 6.13
C ARG A 113 16.21 11.63 5.07
N THR A 114 15.70 10.50 4.58
CA THR A 114 16.36 9.65 3.58
C THR A 114 15.36 9.27 2.51
N PHE A 115 15.72 9.52 1.25
CA PHE A 115 14.92 9.12 0.09
C PHE A 115 15.76 8.21 -0.82
N VAL A 116 15.30 6.97 -1.00
CA VAL A 116 15.99 5.96 -1.81
C VAL A 116 15.13 5.64 -3.02
N LEU A 117 15.73 5.77 -4.21
CA LEU A 117 15.16 5.26 -5.46
C LEU A 117 16.05 4.13 -5.95
N GLN A 118 15.47 2.96 -6.15
CA GLN A 118 16.18 1.79 -6.66
C GLN A 118 15.35 1.15 -7.77
N GLY A 119 15.96 1.02 -8.95
CA GLY A 119 15.46 0.22 -10.05
C GLY A 119 16.50 -0.84 -10.38
N THR A 120 16.08 -2.08 -10.61
CA THR A 120 16.98 -3.17 -10.98
C THR A 120 17.42 -3.09 -12.44
N GLU A 121 16.57 -2.53 -13.30
CA GLU A 121 16.85 -2.36 -14.72
C GLU A 121 17.15 -0.91 -15.08
N ARG A 122 16.29 0.02 -14.60
CA ARG A 122 16.34 1.42 -14.99
C ARG A 122 15.68 2.34 -13.97
N ILE A 123 16.30 3.49 -13.73
CA ILE A 123 15.66 4.66 -13.14
C ILE A 123 15.62 5.76 -14.21
N LEU A 124 14.43 6.32 -14.44
CA LEU A 124 14.20 7.36 -15.44
C LEU A 124 13.53 8.57 -14.79
N ILE A 125 14.17 9.73 -14.88
CA ILE A 125 13.62 11.01 -14.47
C ILE A 125 13.48 11.86 -15.72
N ARG A 126 12.27 12.31 -16.05
CA ARG A 126 12.00 13.12 -17.24
C ARG A 126 11.42 14.47 -16.85
N GLY A 127 11.93 15.51 -17.48
CA GLY A 127 11.31 16.82 -17.53
C GLY A 127 10.88 17.18 -18.96
N PRO A 128 10.30 18.37 -19.18
CA PRO A 128 9.85 18.81 -20.50
C PRO A 128 10.94 18.85 -21.58
N SER A 129 12.19 19.11 -21.18
CA SER A 129 13.31 19.35 -22.11
C SER A 129 14.54 18.50 -21.83
N GLY A 130 14.40 17.42 -21.05
CA GLY A 130 15.53 16.56 -20.76
C GLY A 130 15.18 15.35 -19.92
N LYS A 131 16.14 14.44 -19.80
CA LYS A 131 16.01 13.22 -19.00
C LYS A 131 17.33 12.83 -18.32
N ILE A 132 17.17 12.18 -17.17
CA ILE A 132 18.24 11.49 -16.45
C ILE A 132 17.90 10.00 -16.47
N VAL A 133 18.88 9.18 -16.83
CA VAL A 133 18.73 7.72 -16.88
C VAL A 133 19.86 7.10 -16.08
N LEU A 134 19.52 6.17 -15.19
CA LEU A 134 20.45 5.26 -14.55
C LEU A 134 20.07 3.85 -14.99
N ASP A 135 20.98 3.14 -15.63
CA ASP A 135 20.79 1.77 -16.12
C ASP A 135 22.12 1.01 -16.16
N ALA A 136 22.14 -0.19 -16.74
CA ALA A 136 23.34 -1.03 -16.83
C ALA A 136 24.52 -0.39 -17.59
N SER A 137 24.27 0.64 -18.42
CA SER A 137 25.33 1.37 -19.13
C SER A 137 25.95 2.50 -18.30
N GLY A 138 25.35 2.83 -17.15
CA GLY A 138 25.78 3.90 -16.26
C GLY A 138 24.74 5.00 -16.11
N ILE A 139 25.21 6.25 -16.04
CA ILE A 139 24.36 7.44 -15.83
C ILE A 139 24.40 8.32 -17.07
N THR A 140 23.24 8.58 -17.67
CA THR A 140 23.09 9.47 -18.83
C THR A 140 22.30 10.72 -18.47
N LEU A 141 22.85 11.89 -18.83
CA LEU A 141 22.19 13.20 -18.79
C LEU A 141 21.97 13.66 -20.23
N ASP A 142 20.72 13.76 -20.65
CA ASP A 142 20.34 14.13 -22.03
C ASP A 142 19.42 15.35 -22.01
N ALA A 143 19.91 16.48 -22.50
CA ALA A 143 19.22 17.76 -22.59
C ALA A 143 19.92 18.68 -23.62
N PRO A 144 19.21 19.66 -24.22
CA PRO A 144 19.83 20.66 -25.11
C PRO A 144 20.93 21.49 -24.44
N GLU A 145 20.81 21.72 -23.13
CA GLU A 145 21.80 22.43 -22.32
C GLU A 145 21.88 21.79 -20.94
N ILE A 146 23.11 21.55 -20.46
CA ILE A 146 23.39 21.10 -19.09
C ILE A 146 24.18 22.19 -18.38
N VAL A 147 23.52 22.93 -17.49
CA VAL A 147 24.13 24.04 -16.76
C VAL A 147 24.59 23.56 -15.38
N LEU A 148 25.91 23.53 -15.16
CA LEU A 148 26.51 23.24 -13.87
C LEU A 148 27.06 24.53 -13.26
N ARG A 149 26.54 24.94 -12.09
CA ARG A 149 26.99 26.15 -11.38
C ARG A 149 27.88 25.77 -10.20
N GLY A 150 29.04 26.41 -10.09
CA GLY A 150 30.03 26.16 -9.04
C GLY A 150 31.27 25.42 -9.54
N LYS A 151 32.19 25.07 -8.62
CA LYS A 151 33.38 24.30 -8.95
C LYS A 151 32.99 22.85 -9.24
N VAL A 152 33.24 22.38 -10.45
CA VAL A 152 33.03 20.99 -10.87
C VAL A 152 34.39 20.28 -10.87
N ARG A 153 34.46 19.09 -10.26
CA ARG A 153 35.62 18.19 -10.35
C ARG A 153 35.16 16.88 -10.97
N VAL A 154 35.66 16.59 -12.17
CA VAL A 154 35.46 15.29 -12.82
C VAL A 154 36.65 14.43 -12.49
N VAL A 155 36.39 13.26 -11.91
CA VAL A 155 37.40 12.23 -11.69
C VAL A 155 37.06 11.10 -12.65
N THR A 156 37.91 10.87 -13.63
CA THR A 156 37.82 9.67 -14.46
C THR A 156 38.44 8.51 -13.67
N PRO A 157 37.92 7.29 -13.79
CA PRO A 157 38.67 6.11 -13.38
C PRO A 157 40.06 6.20 -14.03
N SER A 158 41.13 6.01 -13.27
CA SER A 158 42.46 6.00 -13.88
C SER A 158 42.52 4.83 -14.86
N ASP A 159 42.99 5.07 -16.09
CA ASP A 159 43.25 4.02 -17.10
C ASP A 159 44.14 2.88 -16.58
N ALA A 160 44.83 3.07 -15.44
CA ALA A 160 45.59 2.04 -14.75
C ALA A 160 44.75 0.82 -14.33
N GLN A 161 43.45 0.96 -14.03
CA GLN A 161 42.59 -0.19 -13.73
C GLN A 161 42.15 -0.92 -15.00
N SER A 162 41.87 -0.21 -16.09
CA SER A 162 41.54 -0.83 -17.39
C SER A 162 42.74 -1.52 -18.03
N GLN A 163 43.94 -0.95 -17.92
CA GLN A 163 45.18 -1.58 -18.37
C GLN A 163 45.55 -2.79 -17.50
N ALA A 164 45.31 -2.77 -16.19
CA ALA A 164 45.54 -3.92 -15.32
C ALA A 164 44.61 -5.10 -15.65
N VAL A 165 43.35 -4.82 -16.01
CA VAL A 165 42.39 -5.85 -16.45
C VAL A 165 42.72 -6.38 -17.85
N GLU A 166 43.08 -5.53 -18.82
CA GLU A 166 43.54 -5.98 -20.14
C GLU A 166 44.87 -6.74 -20.08
N ALA A 167 45.78 -6.37 -19.18
CA ALA A 167 47.03 -7.09 -18.94
C ALA A 167 46.78 -8.47 -18.29
N ALA A 168 45.86 -8.57 -17.33
CA ALA A 168 45.49 -9.84 -16.70
C ALA A 168 44.80 -10.81 -17.68
N ILE A 169 43.99 -10.31 -18.62
CA ILE A 169 43.38 -11.11 -19.69
C ILE A 169 44.44 -11.61 -20.68
N ARG A 170 45.48 -10.80 -20.96
CA ARG A 170 46.54 -11.15 -21.91
C ARG A 170 47.58 -12.11 -21.33
N ASP A 171 47.72 -12.18 -20.01
CA ASP A 171 48.71 -13.03 -19.29
C ASP A 171 48.10 -14.27 -18.59
N GLY A 172 46.84 -14.61 -18.92
CA GLY A 172 46.26 -15.93 -18.64
C GLY A 172 46.24 -16.38 -17.17
N SER A 173 46.19 -15.45 -16.22
CA SER A 173 46.17 -15.79 -14.78
C SER A 173 44.79 -15.54 -14.18
N PRO A 174 44.22 -16.49 -13.41
CA PRO A 174 42.84 -16.40 -12.92
C PRO A 174 42.67 -15.31 -11.86
N LEU A 175 41.57 -14.56 -11.97
CA LEU A 175 41.09 -13.64 -10.94
C LEU A 175 40.60 -14.47 -9.75
N ILE A 176 41.36 -14.51 -8.67
CA ILE A 176 40.88 -15.03 -7.38
C ILE A 176 40.13 -13.88 -6.71
N GLU A 177 38.80 -13.92 -6.79
CA GLU A 177 37.92 -13.27 -5.84
C GLU A 177 38.07 -13.96 -4.47
N GLU A 178 38.46 -13.23 -3.43
CA GLU A 178 37.90 -13.50 -2.10
C GLU A 178 37.49 -12.20 -1.40
N CYS A 179 36.24 -12.24 -0.96
CA CYS A 179 35.41 -11.19 -0.39
C CYS A 179 35.78 -10.91 1.08
N PRO A 180 35.84 -9.64 1.56
CA PRO A 180 36.07 -9.40 2.98
C PRO A 180 34.74 -9.51 3.74
N LEU A 181 34.46 -10.70 4.28
CA LEU A 181 33.50 -10.84 5.36
C LEU A 181 34.16 -10.45 6.69
N ALA A 182 33.72 -9.32 7.24
CA ALA A 182 33.96 -8.97 8.62
C ALA A 182 33.47 -10.09 9.57
N LYS A 183 34.31 -10.49 10.52
CA LYS A 183 33.87 -11.15 11.76
C LYS A 183 34.41 -10.36 12.95
N GLY A 184 33.51 -10.17 13.91
CA GLY A 184 33.61 -9.22 15.02
C GLY A 184 34.50 -9.64 16.17
N ALA A 185 34.51 -8.74 17.16
CA ALA A 185 35.19 -8.84 18.44
C ALA A 185 34.75 -10.07 19.26
N THR A 186 35.72 -10.64 19.99
CA THR A 186 35.71 -11.36 21.29
C THR A 186 37.05 -12.13 21.32
N SER A 187 37.91 -12.14 22.34
CA SER A 187 37.88 -11.76 23.76
C SER A 187 39.14 -10.97 24.15
#